data_AF-A0M2C5-F1
#
_entry.id   AF-A0M2C5-F1
#
_cell.length_a   1.000
_cell.length_b   1.000
_cell.length_c   1.000
_cell.angle_alpha   90.00
_cell.angle_beta   90.00
_cell.angle_gamma   90.00
#
_symmetry.space_group_name_H-M   'P 1'
#
loop_
_entity.id
_entity.type
_entity.pdbx_description
1 polymer ?
#
loop_
_entity_poly.entity_id
_entity_poly.type
_entity_poly.pdbx_seq_one_letter_code
_entity_poly.pdbx_strand_id
1 'polypeptide(L)' 'MILFWIGIAILYCIIVFFVHKLFYKEVRGDEESNKREWRIWGIRTAYWEGALLVSLGVIAVILFIAKWANILPEMSK' A
#
# COMPACT_ATOMS: atom_id res chain seq x y z
N MET A 1 11.41 -18.07 -10.56
CA MET A 1 10.24 -17.87 -9.66
C MET A 1 10.53 -16.91 -8.51
N ILE A 2 11.59 -17.08 -7.71
CA ILE A 2 11.89 -16.18 -6.57
C ILE A 2 12.07 -14.70 -6.98
N LEU A 3 12.79 -14.44 -8.07
CA LEU A 3 13.01 -13.07 -8.58
C LEU A 3 11.71 -12.34 -8.95
N PHE A 4 10.70 -13.07 -9.41
CA PHE A 4 9.38 -12.52 -9.75
C PHE A 4 8.64 -12.06 -8.48
N TRP A 5 8.64 -12.89 -7.43
CA TRP A 5 8.05 -12.54 -6.13
C TRP A 5 8.78 -11.37 -5.45
N ILE A 6 10.10 -11.30 -5.57
CA ILE A 6 10.90 -10.15 -5.11
C ILE A 6 10.48 -8.88 -5.83
N GLY A 7 10.28 -8.93 -7.16
CA GLY A 7 9.81 -7.79 -7.94
C GLY A 7 8.45 -7.26 -7.48
N ILE A 8 7.50 -8.17 -7.20
CA ILE A 8 6.17 -7.80 -6.66
C ILE A 8 6.30 -7.17 -5.27
N ALA A 9 7.13 -7.74 -4.39
CA ALA A 9 7.33 -7.19 -3.05
C ALA A 9 7.94 -5.78 -3.09
N ILE A 10 8.91 -5.55 -3.98
CA ILE A 10 9.49 -4.21 -4.18
C ILE A 10 8.43 -3.24 -4.71
N LEU A 11 7.64 -3.65 -5.70
CA LEU A 11 6.55 -2.84 -6.26
C LEU A 11 5.52 -2.47 -5.18
N TYR A 12 5.20 -3.41 -4.28
CA TYR A 12 4.33 -3.15 -3.13
C TYR A 12 4.88 -2.10 -2.20
N CYS A 13 6.15 -2.21 -1.81
CA CYS A 13 6.79 -1.22 -0.94
C CYS A 13 6.77 0.17 -1.58
N ILE A 14 6.98 0.28 -2.89
CA ILE A 14 6.89 1.55 -3.63
C ILE A 14 5.46 2.11 -3.57
N ILE A 15 4.45 1.29 -3.86
CA ILE A 15 3.04 1.73 -3.81
C ILE A 15 2.66 2.19 -2.39
N VAL A 16 2.99 1.41 -1.37
CA VAL A 16 2.74 1.77 0.04
C VAL A 16 3.44 3.08 0.39
N PHE A 17 4.67 3.29 -0.07
CA PHE A 17 5.40 4.55 0.15
C PHE A 17 4.70 5.73 -0.52
N PHE A 18 4.21 5.58 -1.75
CA PHE A 18 3.47 6.63 -2.47
C PHE A 18 2.11 6.93 -1.82
N VAL A 19 1.36 5.90 -1.46
CA VAL A 19 0.09 6.02 -0.73
C VAL A 19 0.34 6.72 0.60
N HIS A 20 1.36 6.29 1.35
CA HIS A 20 1.75 6.96 2.58
C HIS A 20 2.09 8.42 2.33
N LYS A 21 2.95 8.74 1.35
CA LYS A 21 3.34 10.12 1.04
C LYS A 21 2.15 11.01 0.66
N LEU A 22 1.16 10.47 -0.06
CA LEU A 22 -0.05 11.20 -0.46
C LEU A 22 -0.98 11.45 0.73
N PHE A 23 -1.31 10.41 1.50
CA PHE A 23 -2.28 10.52 2.58
C PHE A 23 -1.68 11.02 3.91
N TYR A 24 -0.35 10.99 4.09
CA TYR A 24 0.31 11.47 5.31
C TYR A 24 0.10 12.97 5.53
N LYS A 25 0.01 13.76 4.45
CA LYS A 25 -0.25 15.20 4.54
C LYS A 25 -1.67 15.51 5.01
N GLU A 26 -2.62 14.63 4.73
CA GLU A 26 -4.04 14.82 5.01
C GLU A 26 -4.42 14.32 6.42
N VAL A 27 -3.71 13.31 6.94
CA VAL A 27 -3.94 12.77 8.29
C VAL A 27 -3.25 13.56 9.40
N ARG A 28 -2.18 14.31 9.09
CA ARG A 28 -1.41 15.09 10.07
C ARG A 28 -2.01 16.49 10.35
N GLY A 29 -3.34 16.63 10.25
CA GLY A 29 -4.04 17.90 10.53
C GLY A 29 -3.51 18.64 11.76
N ASP A 30 -3.51 19.98 11.67
CA ASP A 30 -2.82 20.99 12.49
C ASP A 30 -2.25 20.55 13.86
N GLU A 31 -1.00 20.95 14.11
CA GLU A 31 -0.13 20.63 15.27
C GLU A 31 -0.72 20.93 16.67
N GLU A 32 -1.94 21.45 16.78
CA GLU A 32 -2.52 21.98 18.02
C GLU A 32 -3.25 20.95 18.91
N SER A 33 -3.47 19.72 18.45
CA SER A 33 -4.24 18.70 19.19
C SER A 33 -3.37 17.81 20.11
N ASN A 34 -2.62 18.41 21.03
CA ASN A 34 -1.72 17.70 21.97
C ASN A 34 -2.41 17.06 23.20
N LYS A 35 -3.72 16.76 23.14
CA LYS A 35 -4.47 16.13 24.27
C LYS A 35 -5.10 14.77 23.93
N ARG A 36 -4.66 14.12 22.84
CA ARG A 36 -5.38 12.98 22.25
C ARG A 36 -4.50 11.82 21.78
N GLU A 37 -3.42 11.54 22.49
CA GLU A 37 -2.44 10.50 22.10
C GLU A 37 -3.10 9.15 21.79
N TRP A 38 -4.00 8.63 22.63
CA TRP A 38 -4.72 7.37 22.36
C TRP A 38 -5.59 7.41 21.09
N ARG A 39 -6.18 8.56 20.76
CA ARG A 39 -6.97 8.73 19.53
C ARG A 39 -6.07 8.84 18.30
N ILE A 40 -4.88 9.43 18.44
CA ILE A 40 -3.87 9.48 17.38
C ILE A 40 -3.36 8.07 17.08
N TRP A 41 -3.13 7.23 18.09
CA TRP A 41 -2.74 5.83 17.87
C TRP A 41 -3.80 5.06 17.09
N GLY A 42 -5.09 5.17 17.46
CA GLY A 42 -6.20 4.56 16.73
C GLY A 42 -6.37 5.07 15.30
N ILE A 43 -6.23 6.39 15.10
CA ILE A 43 -6.25 7.02 13.76
C ILE A 43 -5.04 6.57 12.94
N ARG A 44 -3.87 6.41 13.57
CA ARG A 44 -2.65 5.93 12.91
C ARG A 44 -2.76 4.47 12.50
N THR A 45 -3.33 3.60 13.33
CA THR A 45 -3.58 2.20 12.95
C THR A 45 -4.63 2.09 11.84
N ALA A 46 -5.76 2.78 11.95
CA ALA A 46 -6.79 2.79 10.91
C ALA A 46 -6.25 3.37 9.58
N TYR A 47 -5.37 4.36 9.66
CA TYR A 47 -4.65 4.90 8.51
C TYR A 47 -3.74 3.87 7.85
N TRP A 48 -2.90 3.18 8.62
CA TRP A 48 -2.02 2.14 8.07
C TRP A 48 -2.81 0.96 7.51
N GLU A 49 -3.89 0.55 8.16
CA GLU A 49 -4.82 -0.46 7.63
C GLU A 49 -5.39 -0.02 6.29
N GLY A 50 -5.93 1.20 6.19
CA GLY A 50 -6.43 1.75 4.93
C GLY A 50 -5.36 1.84 3.84
N ALA A 51 -4.17 2.33 4.19
CA ALA A 51 -3.06 2.46 3.26
C ALA A 51 -2.60 1.09 2.71
N LEU A 52 -2.51 0.07 3.57
CA LEU A 52 -2.17 -1.29 3.17
C LEU A 52 -3.27 -1.91 2.30
N LEU A 53 -4.54 -1.69 2.64
CA LEU A 53 -5.69 -2.24 1.93
C LEU A 53 -5.84 -1.62 0.53
N VAL A 54 -5.65 -0.30 0.40
CA VAL A 54 -5.58 0.39 -0.90
C VAL A 54 -4.38 -0.12 -1.72
N SER A 55 -3.21 -0.27 -1.09
CA SER A 55 -2.01 -0.77 -1.77
C SER A 55 -2.19 -2.20 -2.29
N LEU A 56 -2.85 -3.06 -1.51
CA LEU A 56 -3.25 -4.41 -1.92
C LEU A 56 -4.19 -4.38 -3.12
N GLY A 57 -5.21 -3.51 -3.10
CA GLY A 57 -6.13 -3.32 -4.23
C GLY A 57 -5.41 -2.90 -5.51
N VAL A 58 -4.49 -1.94 -5.41
CA VAL A 58 -3.67 -1.48 -6.55
C VAL A 58 -2.83 -2.63 -7.11
N ILE A 59 -2.16 -3.41 -6.25
CA ILE A 59 -1.42 -4.60 -6.70
C ILE A 59 -2.32 -5.63 -7.36
N ALA A 60 -3.48 -5.92 -6.79
CA ALA A 60 -4.40 -6.89 -7.34
C ALA A 60 -4.84 -6.49 -8.76
N VAL A 61 -5.11 -5.20 -8.99
CA VAL A 61 -5.44 -4.67 -10.32
C VAL A 61 -4.25 -4.76 -11.26
N ILE A 62 -3.04 -4.41 -10.82
CA ILE A 62 -1.82 -4.52 -11.66
C ILE A 62 -1.58 -5.97 -12.07
N LEU A 63 -1.67 -6.92 -11.13
CA LEU A 63 -1.50 -8.34 -11.41
C LEU A 63 -2.61 -8.87 -12.33
N PHE A 64 -3.85 -8.41 -12.14
CA PHE A 64 -4.96 -8.77 -13.02
C PHE A 64 -4.71 -8.29 -14.45
N ILE A 65 -4.31 -7.04 -14.64
CA ILE A 65 -3.97 -6.49 -15.97
C ILE A 65 -2.76 -7.21 -16.56
N ALA A 66 -1.71 -7.47 -15.77
CA ALA A 66 -0.53 -8.20 -16.23
C ALA A 66 -0.84 -9.63 -16.67
N LYS A 67 -1.81 -10.29 -16.01
CA LYS A 67 -2.34 -11.59 -16.42
C LYS A 67 -3.05 -11.50 -17.76
N TRP A 68 -3.92 -10.51 -17.93
CA TRP A 68 -4.63 -10.27 -19.20
C TRP A 68 -3.70 -9.94 -20.37
N ALA A 69 -2.61 -9.25 -20.09
CA ALA A 69 -1.61 -8.89 -21.10
C ALA A 69 -0.61 -10.02 -21.42
N ASN A 70 -0.75 -11.22 -20.82
CA ASN A 70 0.23 -12.32 -20.90
C ASN A 70 1.68 -11.91 -20.55
N ILE A 71 1.84 -10.82 -19.78
CA ILE A 71 3.15 -10.34 -19.30
C ILE A 71 3.61 -11.19 -18.11
N LEU A 72 2.64 -11.75 -17.37
CA LEU A 72 2.96 -12.70 -16.32
C LEU A 72 3.58 -13.94 -16.95
N PRO A 73 4.78 -14.35 -16.53
CA PRO A 73 5.32 -15.64 -16.94
C PRO A 73 4.28 -16.69 -16.58
N GLU A 74 3.90 -17.53 -17.55
CA GLU A 74 3.02 -18.66 -17.30
C GLU A 74 3.55 -19.35 -16.06
N MET A 75 2.77 -19.34 -14.97
CA MET A 75 3.03 -20.21 -13.83
C MET A 75 2.63 -21.64 -14.25
N SER A 76 3.22 -22.11 -15.35
CA SER A 76 3.24 -23.49 -15.79
C SER A 76 3.90 -24.27 -14.67
N LYS A 77 3.14 -25.19 -14.10
CA LYS A 77 3.70 -26.37 -13.45
C LYS A 77 4.48 -27.20 -14.47
#